data_AF-A0A6N7ZKW8-F1
#
_entry.id   AF-A0A6N7ZKW8-F1
#
_cell.length_a   1.000
_cell.length_b   1.000
_cell.length_c   1.000
_cell.angle_alpha   90.00
_cell.angle_beta   90.00
_cell.angle_gamma   90.00
#
_symmetry.space_group_name_H-M   'P 1'
#
loop_
_entity.id
_entity.type
_entity.pdbx_description
1 polymer ?
#
loop_
_entity_poly.entity_id
_entity_poly.type
_entity_poly.pdbx_seq_one_letter_code
_entity_poly.pdbx_strand_id
1 'polypeptide(L)'
;MSTYGEQKKAWAREWAQLRAQYLDGRLPEVLASPVPGDPGLWWWECPACLTYGQPTMSEAQAANAGRGHAQTHVTDEDSEYLEDLKVTRMPPQLLTAHQRRRREQLEPGPPGR
;
A
#
# COMPACT_ATOMS: atom_id res chain seq x y z
N MET A 1 -19.06 -10.36 21.67
CA MET A 1 -18.09 -10.96 20.73
C MET A 1 -18.22 -10.21 19.40
N SER A 2 -17.13 -9.74 18.81
CA SER A 2 -17.19 -9.07 17.50
C SER A 2 -17.48 -10.07 16.39
N THR A 3 -18.34 -9.72 15.44
CA THR A 3 -18.69 -10.56 14.29
C THR A 3 -17.48 -10.72 13.36
N TYR A 4 -17.45 -11.79 12.55
CA TYR A 4 -16.39 -12.01 11.54
C TYR A 4 -16.25 -10.80 10.59
N GLY A 5 -17.37 -10.20 10.19
CA GLY A 5 -17.38 -9.03 9.30
C GLY A 5 -16.77 -7.78 9.93
N GLU A 6 -17.02 -7.54 11.22
CA GLU A 6 -16.41 -6.42 11.95
C GLU A 6 -14.90 -6.63 12.12
N GLN A 7 -14.47 -7.84 12.46
CA GLN A 7 -13.05 -8.19 12.56
C GLN A 7 -12.34 -7.99 11.22
N LYS A 8 -12.95 -8.41 10.11
CA LYS A 8 -12.40 -8.19 8.77
C LYS A 8 -12.27 -6.71 8.42
N LYS A 9 -13.26 -5.88 8.78
CA LYS A 9 -13.23 -4.43 8.55
C LYS A 9 -12.16 -3.74 9.42
N ALA A 10 -12.06 -4.13 10.69
CA ALA A 10 -11.04 -3.62 11.60
C ALA A 10 -9.63 -3.95 11.09
N TRP A 11 -9.41 -5.21 10.72
CA TRP A 11 -8.15 -5.65 10.12
C TRP A 11 -7.83 -4.91 8.82
N ALA A 12 -8.80 -4.66 7.94
CA ALA A 12 -8.54 -3.92 6.70
C ALA A 12 -8.02 -2.49 6.96
N ARG A 13 -8.50 -1.84 8.03
CA ARG A 13 -8.02 -0.50 8.44
C ARG A 13 -6.61 -0.57 9.03
N GLU A 14 -6.37 -1.54 9.91
CA GLU A 14 -5.06 -1.77 10.50
C GLU A 14 -4.02 -2.11 9.43
N TRP A 15 -4.36 -2.99 8.49
CA TRP A 15 -3.51 -3.35 7.36
C TRP A 15 -3.19 -2.14 6.48
N ALA A 16 -4.17 -1.29 6.18
CA ALA A 16 -3.94 -0.07 5.41
C ALA A 16 -2.95 0.87 6.11
N GLN A 17 -3.05 0.99 7.45
CA GLN A 17 -2.11 1.79 8.25
C GLN A 17 -0.70 1.19 8.26
N LEU A 18 -0.57 -0.12 8.50
CA LEU A 18 0.72 -0.82 8.48
C LEU A 18 1.42 -0.70 7.12
N ARG A 19 0.67 -0.91 6.03
CA ARG A 19 1.18 -0.75 4.67
C ARG A 19 1.64 0.68 4.41
N ALA A 20 0.84 1.68 4.81
CA ALA A 20 1.21 3.08 4.63
C ALA A 20 2.48 3.44 5.42
N GLN A 21 2.60 3.00 6.67
CA GLN A 21 3.78 3.22 7.50
C GLN A 21 5.03 2.56 6.92
N TYR A 22 4.92 1.35 6.37
CA TYR A 22 6.06 0.68 5.76
C TYR A 22 6.54 1.39 4.48
N LEU A 23 5.60 1.81 3.63
CA LEU A 23 5.89 2.44 2.34
C LEU A 23 6.25 3.93 2.45
N ASP A 24 6.11 4.53 3.64
CA ASP A 24 6.48 5.92 3.87
C ASP A 24 7.97 6.14 3.62
N GLY A 25 8.30 7.12 2.79
CA GLY A 25 9.67 7.40 2.33
C GLY A 25 10.29 6.34 1.40
N ARG A 26 9.59 5.23 1.09
CA ARG A 26 10.07 4.21 0.12
C ARG A 26 9.58 4.46 -1.29
N LEU A 27 8.39 5.04 -1.42
CA LEU A 27 7.82 5.37 -2.72
C LEU A 27 8.31 6.73 -3.20
N PRO A 28 8.44 6.93 -4.52
CA PRO A 28 8.79 8.23 -5.06
C PRO A 28 7.73 9.26 -4.67
N GLU A 29 8.21 10.43 -4.23
CA GLU A 29 7.35 11.57 -4.00
C GLU A 29 6.88 12.12 -5.34
N VAL A 30 5.59 11.94 -5.62
CA VAL A 30 4.97 12.43 -6.86
C VAL A 30 4.57 13.89 -6.67
N LEU A 31 4.98 14.72 -7.63
CA LEU A 31 4.75 16.16 -7.59
C LEU A 31 3.49 16.51 -8.37
N ALA A 32 2.58 17.27 -7.77
CA ALA A 32 1.47 17.89 -8.50
C ALA A 32 1.90 19.29 -8.96
N SER A 33 1.63 19.64 -10.21
CA SER A 33 2.03 20.93 -10.77
C SER A 33 0.99 21.45 -11.76
N PRO A 34 0.81 22.78 -11.87
CA PRO A 34 -0.05 23.37 -12.89
C PRO A 34 0.47 23.04 -14.29
N VAL A 35 -0.43 22.81 -15.23
CA VAL A 35 -0.06 22.62 -16.65
C VAL A 35 0.35 23.96 -17.25
N PRO A 36 1.57 24.09 -17.83
CA PRO A 36 2.00 25.33 -18.45
C PRO A 36 1.09 25.72 -19.61
N GLY A 37 0.54 26.93 -19.57
CA GLY A 37 -0.33 27.46 -20.62
C GLY A 37 -1.83 27.17 -20.45
N ASP A 38 -2.22 26.31 -19.51
CA ASP A 38 -3.62 25.98 -19.24
C ASP A 38 -4.00 26.27 -17.77
N PRO A 39 -4.39 27.52 -17.47
CA PRO A 39 -4.81 27.91 -16.12
C PRO A 39 -5.97 27.05 -15.62
N GLY A 40 -5.80 26.45 -14.43
CA GLY A 40 -6.81 25.60 -13.80
C GLY A 40 -6.64 24.11 -14.06
N LEU A 41 -5.71 23.71 -14.94
CA LEU A 41 -5.32 22.32 -15.09
C LEU A 41 -4.07 21.99 -14.28
N TRP A 42 -4.07 20.77 -13.73
CA TRP A 42 -3.00 20.22 -12.91
C TRP A 42 -2.65 18.83 -13.40
N TRP A 43 -1.36 18.54 -13.53
CA TRP A 43 -0.85 17.19 -13.76
C TRP A 43 -0.01 16.72 -12.57
N TRP A 44 0.40 15.46 -12.62
CA TRP A 44 1.37 14.93 -11.68
C TRP A 44 2.61 14.43 -12.43
N GLU A 45 3.75 14.42 -11.75
CA GLU A 45 5.04 14.02 -12.30
C GLU A 45 5.68 12.98 -11.38
N CYS A 46 6.05 11.82 -11.94
CA CYS A 46 6.82 10.83 -11.20
C CYS A 46 8.31 10.98 -11.51
N PRO A 47 9.13 11.44 -10.56
CA PRO A 47 10.57 11.64 -10.81
C PRO A 47 11.33 10.32 -11.02
N ALA A 48 10.80 9.18 -10.56
CA ALA A 48 11.47 7.89 -10.69
C ALA A 48 11.43 7.31 -12.11
N CYS A 49 10.33 7.55 -12.85
CA CYS A 49 10.15 7.02 -14.21
C CYS A 49 9.88 8.10 -15.27
N LEU A 50 9.96 9.37 -14.88
CA LEU A 50 9.74 10.53 -15.75
C LEU A 50 8.37 10.50 -16.45
N THR A 51 7.38 9.89 -15.81
CA THR A 51 6.01 9.78 -16.32
C THR A 51 5.17 10.95 -15.83
N TYR A 52 4.31 11.45 -16.72
CA TYR A 52 3.36 12.53 -16.44
C TYR A 52 1.93 11.99 -16.44
N GLY A 53 1.13 12.50 -15.53
CA GLY A 53 -0.29 12.25 -15.46
C GLY A 53 -1.08 12.98 -16.56
N GLN A 54 -2.28 12.50 -16.82
CA GLN A 54 -3.25 13.27 -17.58
C GLN A 54 -3.66 14.53 -16.79
N PRO A 55 -3.87 15.68 -17.46
CA PRO A 55 -4.36 16.88 -16.81
C PRO A 55 -5.70 16.66 -16.10
N THR A 56 -5.84 17.27 -14.92
CA THR A 56 -7.02 17.23 -14.06
C THR A 56 -7.43 18.63 -13.62
N MET A 57 -8.66 18.79 -13.14
CA MET A 57 -9.22 20.10 -12.80
C MET A 57 -8.77 20.62 -11.42
N SER A 58 -7.95 19.87 -10.68
CA SER A 58 -7.49 20.27 -9.35
C SER A 58 -6.18 19.60 -8.96
N GLU A 59 -5.37 20.30 -8.18
CA GLU A 59 -4.14 19.78 -7.57
C GLU A 59 -4.40 18.49 -6.78
N ALA A 60 -5.47 18.45 -5.98
CA ALA A 60 -5.80 17.28 -5.17
C ALA A 60 -6.08 16.03 -6.02
N GLN A 61 -6.71 16.18 -7.19
CA GLN A 61 -6.93 15.06 -8.12
C GLN A 61 -5.62 14.59 -8.74
N ALA A 62 -4.79 15.52 -9.21
CA ALA A 62 -3.45 15.22 -9.72
C ALA A 62 -2.60 14.48 -8.67
N ALA A 63 -2.53 15.01 -7.45
CA ALA A 63 -1.77 14.42 -6.35
C ALA A 63 -2.28 13.01 -5.98
N ASN A 64 -3.60 12.80 -5.95
CA ASN A 64 -4.18 11.47 -5.70
C ASN A 64 -3.86 10.47 -6.80
N ALA A 65 -4.00 10.88 -8.08
CA ALA A 65 -3.65 10.04 -9.22
C ALA A 65 -2.15 9.70 -9.21
N GLY A 66 -1.31 10.68 -8.88
CA GLY A 66 0.13 10.52 -8.70
C GLY A 66 0.49 9.53 -7.59
N ARG A 67 -0.11 9.65 -6.40
CA ARG A 67 0.05 8.65 -5.33
C ARG A 67 -0.39 7.25 -5.75
N GLY A 68 -1.44 7.15 -6.57
CA GLY A 68 -1.87 5.89 -7.17
C GLY A 68 -0.81 5.30 -8.08
N HIS A 69 -0.20 6.11 -8.95
CA HIS A 69 0.93 5.70 -9.77
C HIS A 69 2.15 5.32 -8.93
N ALA A 70 2.49 6.06 -7.87
CA ALA A 70 3.62 5.74 -7.01
C ALA A 70 3.58 4.31 -6.45
N GLN A 71 2.39 3.71 -6.32
CA GLN A 71 2.25 2.30 -5.90
C GLN A 71 2.80 1.30 -6.92
N THR A 72 2.99 1.66 -8.19
CA THR A 72 3.63 0.79 -9.20
C THR A 72 5.14 0.65 -8.97
N HIS A 73 5.73 1.52 -8.14
CA HIS A 73 7.13 1.47 -7.74
C HIS A 73 7.37 0.62 -6.49
N VAL A 74 6.33 -0.01 -5.93
CA VAL A 74 6.51 -1.04 -4.90
C VAL A 74 7.30 -2.19 -5.53
N THR A 75 8.47 -2.49 -4.98
CA THR A 75 9.34 -3.55 -5.49
C THR A 75 8.79 -4.95 -5.18
N ASP A 76 9.36 -5.97 -5.80
CA ASP A 76 9.06 -7.36 -5.44
C ASP A 76 9.46 -7.64 -3.98
N GLU A 77 10.59 -7.11 -3.51
CA GLU A 77 11.04 -7.23 -2.11
C GLU A 77 10.06 -6.55 -1.14
N ASP A 78 9.62 -5.33 -1.44
CA ASP A 78 8.61 -4.64 -0.62
C ASP A 78 7.28 -5.42 -0.62
N SER A 79 6.92 -6.02 -1.76
CA SER A 79 5.70 -6.83 -1.89
C SER A 79 5.78 -8.10 -1.05
N GLU A 80 6.91 -8.80 -1.07
CA GLU A 80 7.16 -9.98 -0.25
C GLU A 80 7.13 -9.64 1.24
N TYR A 81 7.82 -8.57 1.65
CA TYR A 81 7.82 -8.11 3.04
C TYR A 81 6.41 -7.71 3.49
N LEU A 82 5.65 -7.00 2.66
CA LEU A 82 4.27 -6.62 2.99
C LEU A 82 3.38 -7.85 3.15
N GLU A 83 3.51 -8.88 2.32
CA GLU A 83 2.74 -10.11 2.52
C GLU A 83 3.17 -10.85 3.79
N ASP A 84 4.45 -10.89 4.14
CA ASP A 84 4.94 -11.46 5.41
C ASP A 84 4.40 -10.68 6.62
N LEU A 85 4.48 -9.35 6.58
CA LEU A 85 3.94 -8.47 7.61
C LEU A 85 2.43 -8.67 7.77
N LYS A 86 1.70 -8.79 6.66
CA LYS A 86 0.27 -9.03 6.66
C LYS A 86 -0.08 -10.36 7.31
N VAL A 87 0.58 -11.47 6.95
CA VAL A 87 0.24 -12.79 7.49
C VAL A 87 0.66 -12.96 8.94
N THR A 88 1.77 -12.34 9.37
CA THR A 88 2.23 -12.38 10.77
C THR A 88 1.35 -11.54 11.69
N ARG A 89 0.83 -10.40 11.22
CA ARG A 89 -0.02 -9.51 12.03
C ARG A 89 -1.52 -9.81 11.95
N MET A 90 -1.98 -10.49 10.89
CA MET A 90 -3.42 -10.77 10.71
C MET A 90 -3.94 -11.72 11.81
N PRO A 91 -5.12 -11.44 12.40
CA PRO A 91 -5.75 -12.35 13.34
C PRO A 91 -5.90 -13.77 12.77
N PRO A 92 -5.54 -14.84 13.53
CA PRO A 92 -5.51 -16.21 13.03
C PRO A 92 -6.80 -16.70 12.34
N GLN A 93 -7.95 -16.24 12.83
CA GLN A 93 -9.28 -16.57 12.32
C GLN A 93 -9.60 -15.92 10.97
N LEU A 94 -8.85 -14.88 10.57
CA LEU A 94 -9.00 -14.21 9.27
C LEU A 94 -8.03 -14.77 8.22
N LEU A 95 -7.03 -15.56 8.63
CA LEU A 95 -6.07 -16.17 7.72
C LEU A 95 -6.75 -17.25 6.87
N THR A 96 -6.53 -17.15 5.56
CA THR A 96 -6.76 -18.28 4.65
C THR A 96 -5.80 -19.43 4.92
N ALA A 97 -6.10 -20.63 4.42
CA ALA A 97 -5.22 -21.79 4.57
C ALA A 97 -3.80 -21.54 4.02
N HIS A 98 -3.70 -20.87 2.88
CA HIS A 98 -2.42 -20.49 2.28
C HIS A 98 -1.62 -19.53 3.18
N GLN A 99 -2.26 -18.47 3.68
CA GLN A 99 -1.59 -17.49 4.54
C GLN A 99 -1.18 -18.09 5.89
N ARG A 100 -1.96 -19.02 6.42
CA ARG A 100 -1.61 -19.75 7.65
C ARG A 100 -0.32 -20.55 7.46
N ARG A 101 -0.22 -21.30 6.36
CA ARG A 101 1.00 -22.05 6.01
C ARG A 101 2.21 -21.13 5.85
N ARG A 102 2.04 -19.98 5.20
CA ARG A 102 3.10 -18.97 5.08
C ARG A 102 3.54 -18.47 6.45
N ARG A 103 2.59 -18.11 7.33
CA ARG A 103 2.91 -17.69 8.71
C ARG A 103 3.69 -18.76 9.48
N GLU A 104 3.28 -20.03 9.39
CA GLU A 104 3.99 -21.15 10.04
C GLU A 104 5.44 -21.31 9.55
N GLN A 105 5.74 -20.92 8.31
CA GLN A 105 7.11 -20.91 7.78
C GLN A 105 7.94 -19.74 8.30
N LEU A 106 7.31 -18.59 8.57
CA LEU A 106 7.96 -17.38 9.08
C LEU A 106 8.16 -17.42 10.60
N GLU A 107 7.22 -18.02 11.32
CA GLU A 107 7.23 -18.21 12.76
C GLU A 107 7.40 -19.70 13.04
N PRO A 108 8.63 -20.26 12.95
CA PRO A 108 8.86 -21.64 13.35
C PRO A 108 8.40 -21.76 14.81
N GLY A 109 7.45 -22.68 15.04
CA GLY A 109 6.91 -22.93 16.37
C GLY A 109 8.00 -23.15 17.41
N PRO A 110 7.70 -23.03 18.72
CA PRO A 110 8.70 -23.30 19.74
C PRO A 110 9.32 -24.68 19.48
N PRO A 111 10.66 -24.83 19.61
CA PRO A 111 11.32 -26.10 19.39
C PRO A 111 10.57 -27.18 20.20
N GLY A 112 10.12 -28.23 19.49
CA GLY A 112 9.31 -29.29 20.07
C GLY A 112 9.93 -29.82 21.37
N ARG A 113 9.12 -29.88 22.42
CA ARG A 113 9.41 -30.68 23.61
C ARG A 113 9.13 -32.15 23.33
#